data_AF-A0A7I6N2H1-F1
#
_entry.id   AF-A0A7I6N2H1-F1
#
_cell.length_a   1.000
_cell.length_b   1.000
_cell.length_c   1.000
_cell.angle_alpha   90.00
_cell.angle_beta   90.00
_cell.angle_gamma   90.00
#
_symmetry.space_group_name_H-M   'P 1'
#
loop_
_entity.id
_entity.type
_entity.pdbx_description
1 polymer ?
#
loop_
_entity_poly.entity_id
_entity_poly.type
_entity_poly.pdbx_seq_one_letter_code
_entity_poly.pdbx_strand_id
1 'polypeptide(L)'
;MATWMSMGFQDSNSMYMDNLISFYNLNMMVMLGIITLVLFILLDLSMNKYCNRFLLKNHTVEIIWTVIPMFILLYICFPSLKI
;
A
#
# COMPACT_ATOMS: atom_id res chain seq x y z
N MET A 1 5.94 27.59 -4.93
CA MET A 1 7.42 27.48 -4.80
C MET A 1 7.68 26.59 -3.60
N ALA A 2 8.60 25.63 -3.71
CA ALA A 2 8.96 24.77 -2.59
C ALA A 2 9.56 25.58 -1.46
N THR A 3 9.02 25.41 -0.26
CA THR A 3 9.59 25.95 0.98
C THR A 3 10.58 24.94 1.58
N TRP A 4 11.47 25.41 2.45
CA TRP A 4 12.39 24.54 3.18
C TRP A 4 11.61 23.48 3.95
N MET A 5 12.09 22.22 3.91
CA MET A 5 11.47 21.08 4.58
C MET A 5 10.06 20.69 4.08
N SER A 6 9.68 21.06 2.85
CA SER A 6 8.43 20.56 2.25
C SER A 6 8.58 19.10 1.81
N MET A 7 7.89 18.18 2.51
CA MET A 7 7.91 16.73 2.20
C MET A 7 6.90 16.29 1.13
N GLY A 8 5.88 17.12 0.86
CA GLY A 8 4.84 16.85 -0.13
C GLY A 8 5.04 17.58 -1.45
N PHE A 9 4.04 17.49 -2.34
CA PHE A 9 3.99 18.32 -3.54
C PHE A 9 3.75 19.79 -3.19
N GLN A 10 4.15 20.68 -4.11
CA GLN A 10 3.75 22.08 -4.04
C GLN A 10 2.24 22.21 -4.27
N ASP A 11 1.67 23.31 -3.75
CA ASP A 11 0.26 23.64 -4.01
C ASP A 11 -0.01 23.69 -5.52
N SER A 12 -1.18 23.21 -5.90
CA SER A 12 -1.62 23.13 -7.29
C SER A 12 -1.86 24.52 -7.86
N ASN A 13 -1.43 24.70 -9.12
CA ASN A 13 -1.74 25.88 -9.93
C ASN A 13 -2.63 25.53 -11.14
N SER A 14 -3.09 24.28 -11.25
CA SER A 14 -3.95 23.81 -12.32
C SER A 14 -4.83 22.65 -11.87
N MET A 15 -6.00 22.51 -12.48
CA MET A 15 -6.97 21.42 -12.21
C MET A 15 -6.35 20.03 -12.40
N TYR A 16 -5.41 19.89 -13.34
CA TYR A 16 -4.70 18.64 -13.56
C TYR A 16 -3.76 18.29 -12.40
N MET A 17 -3.08 19.30 -11.82
CA MET A 17 -2.23 19.10 -10.65
C MET A 17 -3.05 18.71 -9.41
N ASP A 18 -4.24 19.28 -9.22
CA ASP A 18 -5.16 18.86 -8.15
C ASP A 18 -5.52 17.38 -8.24
N ASN A 19 -5.86 16.91 -9.45
CA ASN A 19 -6.17 15.50 -9.69
C ASN A 19 -4.97 14.60 -9.37
N LEU A 20 -3.76 14.99 -9.78
CA LEU A 20 -2.53 14.25 -9.47
C LEU A 20 -2.23 14.18 -7.96
N ILE A 21 -2.41 15.29 -7.23
CA ILE A 21 -2.23 15.33 -5.78
C ILE A 21 -3.26 14.41 -5.09
N SER A 22 -4.51 14.41 -5.55
CA SER A 22 -5.55 13.51 -5.02
C SER A 22 -5.22 12.03 -5.25
N PHE A 23 -4.69 11.70 -6.44
CA PHE A 23 -4.26 10.34 -6.78
C PHE A 23 -3.05 9.90 -5.95
N TYR A 24 -2.08 10.79 -5.78
CA TYR A 24 -0.93 10.54 -4.92
C TYR A 24 -1.35 10.23 -3.48
N ASN A 25 -2.26 11.03 -2.90
CA ASN A 25 -2.74 10.80 -1.54
C ASN A 25 -3.43 9.43 -1.40
N LEU A 26 -4.23 9.02 -2.38
CA LEU A 26 -4.85 7.69 -2.39
C LEU A 26 -3.79 6.57 -2.43
N ASN A 27 -2.78 6.69 -3.27
CA ASN A 27 -1.70 5.70 -3.36
C ASN A 27 -0.85 5.64 -2.09
N MET A 28 -0.52 6.79 -1.50
CA MET A 28 0.24 6.84 -0.25
C MET A 28 -0.53 6.20 0.90
N MET A 29 -1.84 6.41 0.98
CA MET A 29 -2.68 5.73 1.97
C MET A 29 -2.62 4.21 1.83
N VAL A 30 -2.72 3.69 0.60
CA VAL A 30 -2.65 2.25 0.34
C VAL A 30 -1.27 1.69 0.65
N MET A 31 -0.19 2.35 0.22
CA MET A 31 1.19 1.92 0.48
C MET A 31 1.49 1.86 1.99
N LEU A 32 1.10 2.87 2.76
CA LEU A 32 1.24 2.87 4.21
C LEU A 32 0.43 1.74 4.87
N GLY A 33 -0.77 1.45 4.37
CA GLY A 33 -1.58 0.31 4.84
C GLY A 33 -0.88 -1.03 4.63
N ILE A 34 -0.25 -1.24 3.47
CA ILE A 34 0.51 -2.47 3.19
C ILE A 34 1.75 -2.56 4.10
N ILE A 35 2.50 -1.48 4.24
CA ILE A 35 3.72 -1.45 5.07
C ILE A 35 3.39 -1.76 6.53
N THR A 36 2.33 -1.17 7.08
CA THR A 36 1.91 -1.41 8.47
C THR A 36 1.42 -2.85 8.67
N LEU A 37 0.69 -3.42 7.71
CA LEU A 37 0.26 -4.83 7.74
C LEU A 37 1.46 -5.79 7.72
N VAL A 38 2.44 -5.54 6.86
CA VAL A 38 3.65 -6.37 6.79
C VAL A 38 4.47 -6.26 8.08
N LEU A 39 4.64 -5.04 8.62
CA LEU A 39 5.31 -4.81 9.90
C LEU A 39 4.60 -5.57 11.03
N PHE A 40 3.27 -5.53 11.08
CA PHE A 40 2.50 -6.27 12.07
C PHE A 40 2.75 -7.78 11.99
N ILE A 41 2.72 -8.37 10.79
CA ILE A 41 3.00 -9.80 10.59
C ILE A 41 4.43 -10.15 11.02
N LEU A 42 5.42 -9.31 10.68
CA LEU A 42 6.81 -9.54 11.09
C LEU A 42 6.98 -9.48 12.61
N LEU A 43 6.32 -8.54 13.28
CA LEU A 43 6.33 -8.43 14.74
C LEU A 43 5.71 -9.67 15.38
N ASP A 44 4.55 -10.13 14.89
CA ASP A 44 3.88 -11.33 15.40
C ASP A 44 4.77 -12.57 15.24
N LEU A 45 5.37 -12.77 14.06
CA LEU A 45 6.31 -13.87 13.81
C LEU A 45 7.54 -13.81 14.73
N SER A 46 8.04 -12.62 15.05
CA SER A 46 9.20 -12.45 15.92
C SER A 46 8.91 -12.74 17.40
N MET A 47 7.67 -12.48 17.85
CA MET A 47 7.26 -12.65 19.24
C MET A 47 6.62 -14.02 19.51
N ASN A 48 6.26 -14.76 18.46
CA ASN A 48 5.59 -16.04 18.60
C ASN A 48 6.56 -17.13 19.09
N LYS A 49 6.21 -17.77 20.21
CA LYS A 49 7.02 -18.84 20.82
C LYS A 49 6.75 -20.23 20.22
N TYR A 50 5.69 -20.37 19.44
CA TYR A 50 5.26 -21.65 18.89
C TYR A 50 5.72 -21.82 17.43
N CYS A 51 6.55 -22.83 17.18
CA CYS A 51 6.99 -23.17 15.83
C CYS A 51 6.12 -24.28 15.23
N ASN A 52 5.34 -23.97 14.19
CA ASN A 52 4.65 -24.98 13.39
C ASN A 52 5.45 -25.32 12.12
N ARG A 53 6.15 -26.45 12.15
CA ARG A 53 7.01 -26.90 11.03
C ARG A 53 6.23 -27.40 9.80
N PHE A 54 4.96 -27.76 9.95
CA PHE A 54 4.15 -28.29 8.85
C PHE A 54 3.54 -27.19 7.96
N LEU A 55 3.67 -25.91 8.34
CA LEU A 55 3.13 -24.78 7.60
C LEU A 55 3.97 -24.36 6.37
N LEU A 56 5.02 -25.14 6.01
CA LEU A 56 5.97 -24.83 4.94
C LEU A 56 5.36 -24.76 3.54
N LYS A 57 4.31 -25.52 3.27
CA LYS A 57 3.58 -25.51 1.99
C LYS A 57 2.09 -25.49 2.28
N ASN A 58 1.50 -24.31 2.20
CA ASN A 58 0.05 -24.16 2.28
C ASN A 58 -0.47 -23.33 1.11
N HIS A 59 -0.92 -24.01 0.06
CA HIS A 59 -1.46 -23.37 -1.15
C HIS A 59 -2.65 -22.44 -0.86
N THR A 60 -3.41 -22.71 0.20
CA THR A 60 -4.52 -21.83 0.59
C THR A 60 -4.03 -20.43 0.99
N VAL A 61 -2.90 -20.32 1.68
CA VAL A 61 -2.28 -19.04 2.06
C VAL A 61 -1.72 -18.32 0.84
N GLU A 62 -1.15 -19.06 -0.11
CA GLU A 62 -0.65 -18.50 -1.36
C GLU A 62 -1.76 -17.85 -2.20
N ILE A 63 -2.93 -18.49 -2.27
CA ILE A 63 -4.09 -17.94 -2.97
C ILE A 63 -4.58 -16.67 -2.27
N ILE A 64 -4.63 -16.64 -0.94
CA ILE A 64 -5.09 -15.46 -0.19
C ILE A 64 -4.17 -14.26 -0.45
N TRP A 65 -2.85 -14.42 -0.31
CA TRP A 65 -1.91 -13.31 -0.47
C TRP A 65 -1.63 -12.93 -1.93
N THR A 66 -2.14 -13.67 -2.93
CA THR A 66 -2.06 -13.29 -4.36
C THR A 66 -3.30 -12.52 -4.79
N VAL A 67 -4.48 -12.97 -4.33
CA VAL A 67 -5.76 -12.34 -4.65
C VAL A 67 -5.92 -10.98 -3.97
N ILE A 68 -5.51 -10.85 -2.70
CA ILE A 68 -5.63 -9.57 -1.97
C ILE A 68 -4.84 -8.45 -2.67
N PRO A 69 -3.54 -8.59 -3.01
CA PRO A 69 -2.80 -7.56 -3.74
C PRO A 69 -3.34 -7.29 -5.15
N MET A 70 -3.87 -8.30 -5.84
CA MET A 70 -4.49 -8.11 -7.16
C MET A 70 -5.67 -7.13 -7.08
N PHE A 71 -6.55 -7.27 -6.09
CA PHE A 71 -7.67 -6.34 -5.92
C PHE A 71 -7.22 -4.94 -5.53
N ILE A 72 -6.19 -4.81 -4.69
CA ILE A 72 -5.62 -3.51 -4.31
C ILE A 72 -5.08 -2.78 -5.55
N LEU A 73 -4.38 -3.49 -6.44
CA LEU A 73 -3.87 -2.92 -7.70
C LEU A 73 -4.99 -2.48 -8.65
N LEU A 74 -6.06 -3.27 -8.77
CA LEU A 74 -7.23 -2.88 -9.56
C LEU A 74 -7.87 -1.59 -9.02
N TYR A 75 -7.99 -1.47 -7.70
CA TYR A 75 -8.53 -0.26 -7.07
C TYR A 75 -7.68 0.99 -7.35
N ILE A 76 -6.35 0.86 -7.39
CA ILE A 76 -5.44 1.96 -7.76
C ILE A 76 -5.56 2.30 -9.26
N CYS A 77 -5.77 1.30 -10.11
CA CYS A 77 -5.80 1.47 -11.56
C CYS A 77 -7.00 2.30 -12.06
N PHE A 78 -8.18 2.13 -11.44
CA PHE A 78 -9.39 2.86 -11.86
C PHE A 78 -9.27 4.39 -11.82
N PRO A 79 -8.82 5.03 -10.72
CA PRO A 79 -8.59 6.47 -10.70
C PRO A 79 -7.42 6.88 -11.60
N SER A 80 -6.37 6.05 -11.75
CA SER A 80 -5.23 6.39 -12.60
C SER A 80 -5.57 6.51 -14.08
N LEU A 81 -6.52 5.69 -14.57
CA LEU A 81 -6.96 5.70 -15.97
C LEU A 81 -7.89 6.87 -16.30
N LYS A 82 -8.54 7.46 -15.29
CA LYS A 82 -9.53 8.52 -15.47
C LYS A 82 -8.89 9.91 -15.54
N ILE A 83 -7.67 10.05 -15.03
CA ILE A 83 -6.88 11.29 -15.02
C ILE A 83 -6.18 11.45 -16.36
#